data_AF-A0A8T7BHY0-F1
#
_entry.id   AF-A0A8T7BHY0-F1
#
_cell.length_a   1.000
_cell.length_b   1.000
_cell.length_c   1.000
_cell.angle_alpha   90.00
_cell.angle_beta   90.00
_cell.angle_gamma   90.00
#
_symmetry.space_group_name_H-M   'P 1'
#
loop_
_entity.id
_entity.type
_entity.pdbx_description
1 polymer ?
#
loop_
_entity_poly.entity_id
_entity_poly.type
_entity_poly.pdbx_seq_one_letter_code
_entity_poly.pdbx_strand_id
1 'polypeptide(L)'
;MNNKLQIAANIGILLGLVMVAFQIQQANKISSAEFLDSAVESSNNRQMALFGENPDAAMARVLYRPADATIDDYFIADRVYEIALGQIFRSGALTDANLNMGSTEGLLNANADFFACPYGLAYLDHWIVRLQDEEAAQFRRAFEALRRLASETSAEQHMQDRIARTNKLLAQLTTSIE
;
A
#
# COMPACT_ATOMS: atom_id res chain seq x y z
N MET A 1 -43.63 -36.01 -25.68
CA MET A 1 -43.38 -34.87 -24.76
C MET A 1 -42.08 -34.99 -23.93
N ASN A 2 -41.29 -36.07 -24.04
CA ASN A 2 -40.08 -36.26 -23.22
C ASN A 2 -38.83 -35.46 -23.66
N ASN A 3 -38.65 -35.15 -24.94
CA ASN A 3 -37.41 -34.50 -25.40
C ASN A 3 -37.22 -33.07 -24.86
N LYS A 4 -38.30 -32.28 -24.69
CA LYS A 4 -38.19 -30.89 -24.20
C LYS A 4 -37.81 -30.83 -22.72
N LEU A 5 -38.33 -31.76 -21.92
CA LEU A 5 -38.02 -31.85 -20.49
C LEU A 5 -36.56 -32.32 -20.28
N GLN A 6 -36.11 -33.24 -21.12
CA GLN A 6 -34.74 -33.78 -21.06
C GLN A 6 -33.70 -32.76 -21.54
N ILE A 7 -34.02 -31.96 -22.56
CA ILE A 7 -33.18 -30.83 -23.00
C ILE A 7 -33.08 -29.76 -21.91
N ALA A 8 -34.20 -29.40 -21.26
CA ALA A 8 -34.20 -28.44 -20.15
C ALA A 8 -33.38 -28.93 -18.94
N ALA A 9 -33.48 -30.21 -18.59
CA ALA A 9 -32.69 -30.81 -17.52
C ALA A 9 -31.18 -30.79 -17.83
N ASN A 10 -30.79 -31.12 -19.06
CA ASN A 10 -29.38 -31.10 -19.48
C ASN A 10 -28.80 -29.68 -19.49
N ILE A 11 -29.58 -28.68 -19.90
CA ILE A 11 -29.17 -27.27 -19.84
C ILE A 11 -29.01 -26.80 -18.38
N GLY A 12 -29.92 -27.19 -17.49
CA GLY A 12 -29.82 -26.88 -16.06
C GLY A 12 -28.57 -27.46 -15.40
N ILE A 13 -28.19 -28.70 -15.73
CA ILE A 13 -26.98 -29.34 -15.22
C ILE A 13 -25.72 -28.62 -15.74
N LEU A 14 -25.67 -28.26 -17.03
CA LEU A 14 -24.56 -27.51 -17.62
C LEU A 14 -24.39 -26.13 -16.97
N LEU A 15 -25.47 -25.39 -16.77
CA LEU A 15 -25.44 -24.09 -16.09
C LEU A 15 -25.01 -24.22 -14.63
N GLY A 16 -25.47 -25.26 -13.93
CA GLY A 16 -25.04 -25.58 -12.57
C GLY A 16 -23.53 -25.84 -12.48
N LEU A 17 -22.98 -26.65 -13.39
CA LEU A 17 -21.55 -26.96 -13.44
C LEU A 17 -20.69 -25.72 -13.75
N VAL A 18 -21.15 -24.84 -14.65
CA VAL A 18 -20.47 -23.56 -14.93
C VAL A 18 -20.47 -22.65 -13.70
N MET A 19 -21.59 -22.54 -12.99
CA MET A 19 -21.63 -21.77 -11.73
C MET A 19 -20.69 -22.33 -10.66
N VAL A 20 -20.63 -23.65 -10.50
CA VAL A 20 -19.69 -24.28 -9.55
C VAL A 20 -18.24 -24.02 -9.94
N ALA A 21 -17.89 -24.07 -11.23
CA ALA A 21 -16.55 -23.72 -11.70
C ALA A 21 -16.18 -22.25 -11.37
N PHE A 22 -17.12 -21.31 -11.55
CA PHE A 22 -16.93 -19.91 -11.13
C PHE A 22 -16.78 -19.76 -9.61
N GLN A 23 -17.55 -20.52 -8.83
CA GLN A 23 -17.45 -20.52 -7.36
C GLN A 23 -16.09 -21.07 -6.90
N ILE A 24 -15.59 -22.15 -7.51
CA ILE A 24 -14.27 -22.72 -7.21
C ILE A 24 -13.16 -21.73 -7.58
N GLN A 25 -13.25 -21.08 -8.74
CA GLN A 25 -12.28 -20.06 -9.14
C GLN A 25 -12.28 -18.86 -8.17
N GLN A 26 -13.44 -18.42 -7.69
CA GLN A 26 -13.53 -17.37 -6.68
C GLN A 26 -12.99 -17.82 -5.32
N ALA A 27 -13.32 -19.04 -4.87
CA ALA A 27 -12.83 -19.58 -3.60
C ALA A 27 -11.29 -19.69 -3.59
N ASN A 28 -10.69 -20.13 -4.69
CA ASN A 28 -9.24 -20.21 -4.82
C ASN A 28 -8.59 -18.81 -4.81
N LYS A 29 -9.22 -17.80 -5.44
CA LYS A 29 -8.74 -16.41 -5.42
C LYS A 29 -8.80 -15.81 -4.01
N ILE A 30 -9.92 -16.00 -3.31
CA ILE A 30 -10.11 -15.52 -1.93
C ILE A 30 -9.08 -16.17 -1.00
N SER A 31 -8.95 -17.50 -1.06
CA SER A 31 -7.98 -18.22 -0.21
C SER A 31 -6.54 -17.81 -0.49
N SER A 32 -6.18 -17.57 -1.76
CA SER A 32 -4.85 -17.05 -2.12
C SER A 32 -4.62 -15.64 -1.58
N ALA A 33 -5.64 -14.78 -1.63
CA ALA A 33 -5.57 -13.42 -1.12
C ALA A 33 -5.47 -13.39 0.42
N GLU A 34 -6.21 -14.25 1.13
CA GLU A 34 -6.12 -14.42 2.59
C GLU A 34 -4.75 -14.98 3.04
N PHE A 35 -4.20 -15.92 2.27
CA PHE A 35 -2.85 -16.43 2.52
C PHE A 35 -1.80 -15.33 2.35
N LEU A 36 -1.90 -14.54 1.27
CA LEU A 36 -1.01 -13.40 1.06
C LEU A 36 -1.18 -12.33 2.15
N ASP A 37 -2.41 -12.05 2.56
CA ASP A 37 -2.71 -11.13 3.66
C ASP A 37 -1.96 -11.55 4.94
N SER A 38 -2.13 -12.81 5.34
CA SER A 38 -1.45 -13.39 6.51
C SER A 38 0.08 -13.36 6.37
N ALA A 39 0.59 -13.61 5.17
CA ALA A 39 2.03 -13.57 4.90
C ALA A 39 2.60 -12.14 5.01
N VAL A 40 1.86 -11.14 4.50
CA VAL A 40 2.24 -9.72 4.61
C VAL A 40 2.18 -9.28 6.06
N GLU A 41 1.13 -9.62 6.81
CA GLU A 41 1.02 -9.29 8.24
C GLU A 41 2.18 -9.90 9.05
N SER A 42 2.48 -11.19 8.83
CA SER A 42 3.62 -11.85 9.47
C SER A 42 4.96 -11.20 9.10
N SER A 43 5.13 -10.79 7.85
CA SER A 43 6.31 -10.04 7.41
C SER A 43 6.42 -8.70 8.14
N ASN A 44 5.34 -7.91 8.17
CA ASN A 44 5.32 -6.60 8.81
C ASN A 44 5.64 -6.69 10.31
N ASN A 45 5.08 -7.67 11.01
CA ASN A 45 5.37 -7.90 12.43
C ASN A 45 6.87 -8.19 12.66
N ARG A 46 7.51 -8.94 11.76
CA ARG A 46 8.96 -9.17 11.83
C ARG A 46 9.76 -7.90 11.59
N GLN A 47 9.37 -7.07 10.62
CA GLN A 47 10.05 -5.81 10.33
C GLN A 47 9.90 -4.80 11.48
N MET A 48 8.70 -4.70 12.06
CA MET A 48 8.43 -3.84 13.22
C MET A 48 9.27 -4.25 14.45
N ALA A 49 9.54 -5.54 14.63
CA ALA A 49 10.42 -6.02 15.70
C ALA A 49 11.88 -5.53 15.54
N LEU A 50 12.28 -5.08 14.35
CA LEU A 50 13.63 -4.58 14.06
C LEU A 50 13.77 -3.05 14.21
N PHE A 51 12.69 -2.34 14.54
CA PHE A 51 12.69 -0.87 14.67
C PHE A 51 13.50 -0.34 15.85
N GLY A 52 13.75 -1.18 16.87
CA GLY A 52 14.39 -0.75 18.10
C GLY A 52 13.54 0.21 18.92
N GLU A 53 14.20 1.06 19.71
CA GLU A 53 13.53 1.88 20.74
C GLU A 53 12.91 3.18 20.20
N ASN A 54 13.50 3.81 19.17
CA ASN A 54 13.12 5.15 18.71
C ASN A 54 13.00 5.30 17.18
N PRO A 55 12.11 4.53 16.52
CA PRO A 55 11.97 4.56 15.07
C PRO A 55 11.51 5.92 14.51
N ASP A 56 10.68 6.66 15.26
CA ASP A 56 10.17 7.95 14.81
C ASP A 56 11.29 9.00 14.67
N ALA A 57 12.24 9.00 15.61
CA ALA A 57 13.38 9.90 15.58
C ALA A 57 14.34 9.58 14.43
N ALA A 58 14.53 8.28 14.15
CA ALA A 58 15.29 7.82 13.00
C ALA A 58 14.64 8.26 11.69
N MET A 59 13.33 8.02 11.55
CA MET A 59 12.58 8.40 10.36
C MET A 59 12.56 9.92 10.15
N ALA A 60 12.42 10.70 11.23
CA ALA A 60 12.50 12.15 11.16
C ALA A 60 13.86 12.66 10.64
N ARG A 61 14.97 12.02 11.05
CA ARG A 61 16.29 12.33 10.49
C ARG A 61 16.35 12.04 9.00
N VAL A 62 15.90 10.86 8.57
CA VAL A 62 15.92 10.50 7.13
C VAL A 62 15.04 11.44 6.29
N LEU A 63 13.87 11.82 6.80
CA LEU A 63 12.91 12.68 6.07
C LEU A 63 13.37 14.14 5.99
N TYR A 64 13.82 14.71 7.10
CA TYR A 64 13.99 16.16 7.22
C TYR A 64 15.45 16.61 7.36
N ARG A 65 16.35 15.71 7.77
CA ARG A 65 17.77 16.00 8.03
C ARG A 65 18.68 14.86 7.55
N PRO A 66 18.61 14.47 6.27
CA PRO A 66 19.31 13.28 5.77
C PRO A 66 20.85 13.38 5.93
N ALA A 67 21.40 14.59 5.98
CA ALA A 67 22.83 14.80 6.24
C ALA A 67 23.27 14.37 7.66
N ASP A 68 22.34 14.36 8.62
CA ASP A 68 22.58 13.95 10.01
C ASP A 68 22.13 12.50 10.28
N ALA A 69 21.57 11.82 9.27
CA ALA A 69 21.08 10.46 9.40
C ALA A 69 22.24 9.46 9.44
N THR A 70 22.17 8.54 10.39
CA THR A 70 23.12 7.44 10.57
C THR A 70 22.72 6.22 9.75
N ILE A 71 23.60 5.21 9.66
CA ILE A 71 23.30 3.94 9.00
C ILE A 71 22.08 3.26 9.63
N ASP A 72 21.97 3.30 10.96
CA ASP A 72 20.84 2.70 11.68
C ASP A 72 19.52 3.41 11.33
N ASP A 73 19.56 4.73 11.08
CA ASP A 73 18.38 5.48 10.66
C ASP A 73 17.87 5.04 9.29
N TYR A 74 18.80 4.85 8.34
CA TYR A 74 18.47 4.33 7.01
C TYR A 74 17.98 2.88 7.07
N PHE A 75 18.55 2.06 7.95
CA PHE A 75 18.08 0.69 8.17
C PHE A 75 16.63 0.67 8.65
N ILE A 76 16.28 1.51 9.63
CA ILE A 76 14.90 1.65 10.12
C ILE A 76 13.99 2.17 9.00
N ALA A 77 14.42 3.19 8.25
CA ALA A 77 13.66 3.72 7.12
C ALA A 77 13.37 2.65 6.06
N ASP A 78 14.35 1.79 5.73
CA ASP A 78 14.12 0.65 4.84
C ASP A 78 13.01 -0.26 5.35
N ARG A 79 13.00 -0.57 6.64
CA ARG A 79 11.96 -1.42 7.23
C ARG A 79 10.58 -0.76 7.16
N VAL A 80 10.50 0.54 7.44
CA VAL A 80 9.26 1.34 7.32
C VAL A 80 8.75 1.33 5.88
N TYR A 81 9.63 1.53 4.91
CA TYR A 81 9.28 1.49 3.49
C TYR A 81 8.86 0.10 3.03
N GLU A 82 9.54 -0.96 3.47
CA GLU A 82 9.14 -2.34 3.17
C GLU A 82 7.71 -2.63 3.68
N ILE A 83 7.36 -2.16 4.88
CA ILE A 83 6.00 -2.29 5.44
C ILE A 83 4.99 -1.50 4.59
N ALA A 84 5.30 -0.25 4.24
CA ALA A 84 4.42 0.59 3.42
C ALA A 84 4.14 -0.04 2.04
N LEU A 85 5.19 -0.52 1.36
CA LEU A 85 5.04 -1.25 0.10
C LEU A 85 4.26 -2.55 0.29
N GLY A 86 4.52 -3.30 1.36
CA GLY A 86 3.77 -4.51 1.70
C GLY A 86 2.26 -4.26 1.82
N GLN A 87 1.85 -3.14 2.42
CA GLN A 87 0.45 -2.74 2.50
C GLN A 87 -0.16 -2.41 1.13
N ILE A 88 0.61 -1.80 0.23
CA ILE A 88 0.18 -1.52 -1.15
C ILE A 88 0.00 -2.84 -1.92
N PHE A 89 0.94 -3.78 -1.80
CA PHE A 89 0.83 -5.13 -2.40
C PHE A 89 -0.42 -5.87 -1.90
N ARG A 90 -0.60 -5.90 -0.58
CA ARG A 90 -1.75 -6.51 0.10
C ARG A 90 -3.05 -5.92 -0.40
N SER A 91 -3.16 -4.60 -0.46
CA SER A 91 -4.38 -3.95 -0.96
C SER A 91 -4.67 -4.30 -2.40
N GLY A 92 -3.67 -4.33 -3.29
CA GLY A 92 -3.88 -4.72 -4.69
C GLY A 92 -4.46 -6.14 -4.80
N ALA A 93 -3.86 -7.09 -4.08
CA ALA A 93 -4.31 -8.48 -4.12
C ALA A 93 -5.70 -8.70 -3.51
N LEU A 94 -6.03 -7.99 -2.42
CA LEU A 94 -7.37 -8.05 -1.82
C LEU A 94 -8.43 -7.42 -2.74
N THR A 95 -8.11 -6.29 -3.39
CA THR A 95 -8.98 -5.69 -4.40
C THR A 95 -9.21 -6.63 -5.60
N ASP A 96 -8.17 -7.31 -6.09
CA ASP A 96 -8.29 -8.30 -7.17
C ASP A 96 -9.17 -9.52 -6.79
N ALA A 97 -9.22 -9.85 -5.49
CA ALA A 97 -10.09 -10.86 -4.93
C ALA A 97 -11.51 -10.34 -4.58
N ASN A 98 -11.81 -9.08 -4.89
CA ASN A 98 -13.06 -8.40 -4.56
C ASN A 98 -13.33 -8.31 -3.03
N LEU A 99 -12.26 -8.34 -2.24
CA LEU A 99 -12.24 -8.17 -0.78
C LEU A 99 -11.90 -6.70 -0.49
N ASN A 100 -12.93 -5.87 -0.48
CA ASN A 100 -12.80 -4.42 -0.51
C ASN A 100 -12.18 -3.85 0.79
N MET A 101 -10.96 -3.29 0.72
CA MET A 101 -10.24 -2.69 1.87
C MET A 101 -9.94 -1.19 1.71
N GLY A 102 -10.41 -0.55 0.63
CA GLY A 102 -10.09 0.83 0.27
C GLY A 102 -9.56 0.91 -1.16
N SER A 103 -9.38 2.12 -1.69
CA SER A 103 -8.77 2.30 -3.01
C SER A 103 -7.25 2.24 -2.90
N THR A 104 -6.60 1.55 -3.85
CA THR A 104 -5.13 1.58 -3.99
C THR A 104 -4.63 3.03 -4.05
N GLU A 105 -5.34 3.90 -4.76
CA GLU A 105 -5.06 5.33 -4.83
C GLU A 105 -5.05 6.01 -3.44
N GLY A 106 -6.00 5.68 -2.57
CA GLY A 106 -6.03 6.21 -1.20
C GLY A 106 -4.78 5.80 -0.41
N LEU A 107 -4.32 4.56 -0.57
CA LEU A 107 -3.09 4.09 0.07
C LEU A 107 -1.84 4.72 -0.52
N LEU A 108 -1.77 4.90 -1.85
CA LEU A 108 -0.65 5.60 -2.48
C LEU A 108 -0.54 7.03 -1.93
N ASN A 109 -1.65 7.77 -1.88
CA ASN A 109 -1.69 9.12 -1.32
C ASN A 109 -1.30 9.15 0.17
N ALA A 110 -1.81 8.20 0.97
CA ALA A 110 -1.49 8.12 2.39
C ALA A 110 0.00 7.85 2.67
N ASN A 111 0.70 7.22 1.73
CA ASN A 111 2.11 6.86 1.88
C ASN A 111 3.08 7.80 1.16
N ALA A 112 2.62 8.62 0.21
CA ALA A 112 3.49 9.46 -0.62
C ALA A 112 4.45 10.34 0.20
N ASP A 113 3.96 10.91 1.30
CA ASP A 113 4.75 11.77 2.20
C ASP A 113 5.96 11.07 2.81
N PHE A 114 5.87 9.77 3.12
CA PHE A 114 6.99 9.01 3.68
C PHE A 114 8.12 8.84 2.67
N PHE A 115 7.80 8.81 1.38
CA PHE A 115 8.77 8.69 0.30
C PHE A 115 9.22 10.04 -0.26
N ALA A 116 8.62 11.16 0.19
CA ALA A 116 8.88 12.52 -0.29
C ALA A 116 10.20 13.12 0.24
N CYS A 117 11.26 12.31 0.22
CA CYS A 117 12.63 12.70 0.53
C CYS A 117 13.61 12.01 -0.45
N PRO A 118 14.87 12.47 -0.57
CA PRO A 118 15.82 11.90 -1.53
C PRO A 118 16.02 10.38 -1.36
N TYR A 119 16.07 9.90 -0.11
CA TYR A 119 16.25 8.47 0.18
C TYR A 119 15.02 7.65 -0.24
N GLY A 120 13.81 8.12 0.10
CA GLY A 120 12.56 7.47 -0.29
C GLY A 120 12.37 7.38 -1.80
N LEU A 121 12.70 8.45 -2.55
CA LEU A 121 12.66 8.42 -4.01
C LEU A 121 13.65 7.42 -4.60
N ALA A 122 14.89 7.39 -4.10
CA ALA A 122 15.89 6.43 -4.53
C ALA A 122 15.49 4.98 -4.21
N TYR A 123 14.83 4.78 -3.07
CA TYR A 123 14.28 3.48 -2.67
C TYR A 123 13.19 3.00 -3.64
N LEU A 124 12.28 3.89 -4.05
CA LEU A 124 11.26 3.58 -5.07
C LEU A 124 11.89 3.28 -6.43
N ASP A 125 12.90 4.05 -6.84
CA ASP A 125 13.64 3.81 -8.08
C ASP A 125 14.28 2.41 -8.10
N HIS A 126 14.88 1.99 -6.98
CA HIS A 126 15.41 0.64 -6.84
C HIS A 126 14.35 -0.44 -7.09
N TRP A 127 13.17 -0.30 -6.48
CA TRP A 127 12.09 -1.27 -6.65
C TRP A 127 11.48 -1.27 -8.05
N ILE A 128 11.30 -0.10 -8.67
CA ILE A 128 10.81 0.01 -10.05
C ILE A 128 11.75 -0.74 -11.00
N VAL A 129 13.07 -0.58 -10.83
CA VAL A 129 14.07 -1.33 -11.59
C VAL A 129 14.01 -2.83 -11.31
N ARG A 130 13.70 -3.25 -10.08
CA ARG A 130 13.59 -4.67 -9.72
C ARG A 130 12.34 -5.34 -10.31
N LEU A 131 11.27 -4.58 -10.55
CA LEU A 131 9.99 -5.07 -11.07
C LEU A 131 9.90 -4.99 -12.60
N GLN A 132 10.92 -5.49 -13.32
CA GLN A 132 10.92 -5.46 -14.80
C GLN A 132 10.01 -6.52 -15.43
N ASP A 133 9.70 -7.59 -14.71
CA ASP A 133 8.86 -8.71 -15.18
C ASP A 133 7.45 -8.23 -15.60
N GLU A 134 6.90 -8.81 -16.66
CA GLU A 134 5.53 -8.55 -17.11
C GLU A 134 4.51 -8.94 -16.04
N GLU A 135 4.75 -10.03 -15.31
CA GLU A 135 3.89 -10.46 -14.20
C GLU A 135 3.86 -9.42 -13.05
N ALA A 136 4.91 -8.60 -12.94
CA ALA A 136 5.03 -7.54 -11.95
C ALA A 136 4.59 -6.15 -12.44
N ALA A 137 4.12 -6.03 -13.69
CA ALA A 137 3.84 -4.74 -14.32
C ALA A 137 2.80 -3.89 -13.56
N GLN A 138 1.83 -4.53 -12.90
CA GLN A 138 0.83 -3.82 -12.10
C GLN A 138 1.46 -3.13 -10.87
N PHE A 139 2.41 -3.80 -10.22
CA PHE A 139 3.10 -3.27 -9.05
C PHE A 139 4.10 -2.20 -9.45
N ARG A 140 4.81 -2.40 -10.57
CA ARG A 140 5.66 -1.37 -11.16
C ARG A 140 4.88 -0.07 -11.41
N ARG A 141 3.70 -0.15 -12.02
CA ARG A 141 2.83 1.03 -12.24
C ARG A 141 2.39 1.70 -10.94
N ALA A 142 2.05 0.93 -9.92
CA ALA A 142 1.72 1.48 -8.60
C ALA A 142 2.90 2.23 -7.99
N PHE A 143 4.12 1.72 -8.15
CA PHE A 143 5.33 2.32 -7.60
C PHE A 143 5.77 3.55 -8.39
N GLU A 144 5.63 3.53 -9.72
CA GLU A 144 5.80 4.71 -10.57
C GLU A 144 4.82 5.82 -10.18
N ALA A 145 3.55 5.47 -9.91
CA ALA A 145 2.55 6.42 -9.43
C ALA A 145 2.90 6.98 -8.05
N LEU A 146 3.31 6.13 -7.11
CA LEU A 146 3.77 6.55 -5.78
C LEU A 146 4.99 7.47 -5.86
N ARG A 147 5.97 7.11 -6.69
CA ARG A 147 7.17 7.90 -6.93
C ARG A 147 6.84 9.27 -7.51
N ARG A 148 5.91 9.33 -8.47
CA ARG A 148 5.44 10.60 -9.03
C ARG A 148 4.79 11.47 -7.95
N LEU A 149 3.84 10.92 -7.19
CA LEU A 149 3.19 11.63 -6.08
C LEU A 149 4.21 12.13 -5.05
N ALA A 150 5.12 11.25 -4.62
CA ALA A 150 6.17 11.59 -3.68
C ALA A 150 7.16 12.63 -4.21
N SER A 151 7.35 12.74 -5.53
CA SER A 151 8.22 13.76 -6.14
C SER A 151 7.53 15.13 -6.32
N GLU A 152 6.20 15.13 -6.40
CA GLU A 152 5.39 16.35 -6.45
C GLU A 152 5.17 16.94 -5.05
N THR A 153 5.34 16.13 -4.01
CA THR A 153 5.30 16.53 -2.61
C THR A 153 6.72 16.72 -2.08
N SER A 154 6.95 17.72 -1.23
CA SER A 154 8.15 17.79 -0.40
C SER A 154 7.74 17.53 1.05
N ALA A 155 8.34 16.54 1.71
CA ALA A 155 8.07 16.27 3.12
C ALA A 155 8.32 17.54 3.97
N GLU A 156 9.38 18.28 3.66
CA GLU A 156 9.70 19.56 4.31
C GLU A 156 8.61 20.60 4.07
N GLN A 157 8.19 20.80 2.83
CA GLN A 157 7.15 21.77 2.50
C GLN A 157 5.81 21.39 3.13
N HIS A 158 5.47 20.10 3.15
CA HIS A 158 4.25 19.63 3.79
C HIS A 158 4.28 19.83 5.30
N MET A 159 5.45 19.64 5.95
CA MET A 159 5.63 19.94 7.37
C MET A 159 5.51 21.44 7.65
N GLN A 160 6.12 22.30 6.83
CA GLN A 160 5.99 23.75 6.95
C GLN A 160 4.53 24.20 6.84
N ASP A 161 3.79 23.65 5.88
CA ASP A 161 2.36 23.93 5.71
C ASP A 161 1.54 23.48 6.92
N ARG A 162 1.86 22.33 7.53
CA ARG A 162 1.21 21.85 8.76
C ARG A 162 1.48 22.76 9.96
N ILE A 163 2.71 23.26 10.09
CA ILE A 163 3.09 24.22 11.14
C ILE A 163 2.30 25.52 10.93
N ALA A 164 2.28 26.05 9.71
CA ALA A 164 1.55 27.27 9.37
C ALA A 164 0.04 27.14 9.66
N ARG A 165 -0.59 26.02 9.29
CA ARG A 165 -2.01 25.75 9.59
C ARG A 165 -2.27 25.68 11.09
N THR A 166 -1.42 24.99 11.84
CA THR A 166 -1.54 24.88 13.31
C THR A 166 -1.43 26.26 13.96
N ASN A 167 -0.46 27.07 13.56
CA ASN A 167 -0.29 28.43 14.06
C ASN A 167 -1.50 29.32 13.75
N LYS A 168 -2.10 29.17 12.56
CA LYS A 168 -3.33 29.89 12.19
C LYS A 168 -4.51 29.49 13.08
N LEU A 169 -4.70 28.20 13.34
CA LEU A 169 -5.76 27.71 14.23
C LEU A 169 -5.58 28.19 15.67
N LEU A 170 -4.34 28.16 16.18
CA LEU A 170 -4.01 28.68 17.50
C LEU A 170 -4.34 30.17 17.61
N ALA A 171 -3.97 30.98 16.60
CA ALA A 171 -4.28 32.40 16.57
C ALA A 171 -5.80 32.66 16.61
N GLN A 172 -6.59 31.88 15.85
CA GLN A 172 -8.05 31.98 15.84
C GLN A 172 -8.68 31.63 17.19
N LEU A 173 -8.16 30.59 17.86
CA LEU A 173 -8.64 30.21 19.20
C LEU A 173 -8.35 31.30 20.23
N THR A 174 -7.16 31.93 20.18
CA THR A 174 -6.83 33.02 21.09
C THR A 174 -7.67 34.27 20.87
N THR A 175 -8.12 34.56 19.64
CA THR A 175 -9.01 35.72 19.38
C THR A 175 -10.47 35.47 19.77
N SER A 176 -10.88 34.22 19.93
CA SER A 176 -12.26 33.86 20.30
C SER A 176 -12.54 33.83 21.81
N ILE A 177 -11.50 34.06 22.63
CA ILE A 177 -11.57 34.06 24.11
C ILE A 177 -11.59 35.49 24.68
N GLU A 178 -11.34 36.51 23.84
CA GLU A 178 -11.48 37.93 24.16
C GLU A 178 -12.85 38.48 23.73
#